data_AF-A0A6A5UZW5-F1
#
_entry.id   AF-A0A6A5UZW5-F1
#
_cell.length_a   1.000
_cell.length_b   1.000
_cell.length_c   1.000
_cell.angle_alpha   90.00
_cell.angle_beta   90.00
_cell.angle_gamma   90.00
#
_symmetry.space_group_name_H-M   'P 1'
#
loop_
_entity.id
_entity.type
_entity.pdbx_description
1 polymer ?
#
loop_
_entity_poly.entity_id
_entity_poly.type
_entity_poly.pdbx_seq_one_letter_code
_entity_poly.pdbx_strand_id
1 'polypeptide(L)'
;MTDDPFATKATIGAFEFETALAQVGLAQYEGPLREHGFLDWESVTGITESDMAKMDFRLGDRRKLQRMIRKYTTLNTPKVRI
;
A
#
# COMPACT_ATOMS: atom_id res chain seq x y z
N MET A 1 -18.68 -7.97 22.35
CA MET A 1 -18.60 -6.92 21.33
C MET A 1 -17.14 -6.54 21.30
N THR A 2 -16.38 -7.08 20.36
CA THR A 2 -14.92 -7.12 20.44
C THR A 2 -14.36 -5.76 20.01
N ASP A 3 -14.13 -4.88 20.98
CA ASP A 3 -13.27 -3.70 20.80
C ASP A 3 -11.82 -4.19 20.70
N ASP A 4 -11.46 -4.78 19.56
CA ASP A 4 -10.07 -5.12 19.25
C ASP A 4 -9.37 -3.84 18.75
N PRO A 5 -8.50 -3.20 19.56
CA PRO A 5 -7.82 -1.98 19.16
C PRO A 5 -6.87 -2.17 17.97
N PHE A 6 -6.46 -3.41 17.67
CA PHE A 6 -5.62 -3.71 16.51
C PHE A 6 -6.42 -3.68 15.21
N ALA A 7 -7.69 -4.08 15.24
CA ALA A 7 -8.58 -3.99 14.07
C ALA A 7 -8.81 -2.52 13.66
N THR A 8 -8.91 -1.61 14.63
CA THR A 8 -9.09 -0.18 14.35
C THR A 8 -7.88 0.41 13.63
N LYS A 9 -6.64 0.10 14.06
CA LYS A 9 -5.42 0.61 13.42
C LYS A 9 -5.28 0.10 11.98
N ALA A 10 -5.53 -1.18 11.75
CA ALA A 10 -5.51 -1.78 10.41
C ALA A 10 -6.56 -1.14 9.49
N THR A 11 -7.76 -0.88 10.01
CA THR A 11 -8.84 -0.23 9.24
C THR A 11 -8.48 1.21 8.83
N ILE A 12 -7.84 1.97 9.73
CA ILE A 12 -7.37 3.33 9.42
C ILE A 12 -6.27 3.29 8.34
N GLY A 13 -5.29 2.39 8.50
CA GLY A 13 -4.20 2.23 7.53
C GLY A 13 -4.69 1.80 6.15
N ALA A 14 -5.70 0.93 6.08
CA ALA A 14 -6.35 0.52 4.85
C ALA A 14 -7.07 1.70 4.15
N PHE A 15 -7.86 2.47 4.91
CA PHE A 15 -8.56 3.64 4.35
C PHE A 15 -7.59 4.72 3.84
N GLU A 16 -6.50 4.98 4.58
CA GLU A 16 -5.44 5.90 4.15
C GLU A 16 -4.77 5.43 2.86
N PHE A 17 -4.53 4.12 2.73
CA PHE A 17 -3.96 3.50 1.55
C PHE A 17 -4.89 3.61 0.34
N GLU A 18 -6.16 3.24 0.48
CA GLU A 18 -7.19 3.34 -0.56
C GLU A 18 -7.36 4.78 -1.05
N THR A 19 -7.43 5.73 -0.11
CA THR A 19 -7.51 7.16 -0.44
C THR A 19 -6.29 7.62 -1.24
N ALA A 20 -5.09 7.18 -0.86
CA ALA A 20 -3.87 7.53 -1.57
C ALA A 20 -3.82 6.92 -2.98
N LEU A 21 -4.28 5.68 -3.17
CA LEU A 21 -4.41 5.06 -4.49
C LEU A 21 -5.38 5.85 -5.38
N ALA A 22 -6.54 6.24 -4.86
CA ALA A 22 -7.51 7.04 -5.59
C ALA A 22 -6.92 8.38 -6.06
N GLN A 23 -6.17 9.07 -5.19
CA GLN A 23 -5.56 10.36 -5.50
C GLN A 23 -4.55 10.32 -6.66
N VAL A 24 -3.88 9.19 -6.89
CA VAL A 24 -2.90 9.04 -7.98
C VAL A 24 -3.46 8.32 -9.22
N GLY A 25 -4.76 8.01 -9.20
CA GLY A 25 -5.45 7.29 -10.26
C GLY A 25 -5.09 5.80 -10.33
N LEU A 26 -4.92 5.16 -9.17
CA LEU A 26 -4.66 3.72 -9.03
C LEU A 26 -5.79 2.95 -8.32
N ALA A 27 -6.94 3.57 -8.06
CA ALA A 27 -8.07 2.94 -7.38
C ALA A 27 -8.51 1.60 -8.00
N GLN A 28 -8.37 1.43 -9.33
CA GLN A 28 -8.70 0.17 -10.00
C GLN A 28 -7.88 -1.04 -9.51
N TYR A 29 -6.75 -0.80 -8.84
CA TYR A 29 -5.88 -1.85 -8.32
C TYR A 29 -6.22 -2.24 -6.87
N GLU A 30 -7.16 -1.57 -6.20
CA GLU A 30 -7.58 -1.90 -4.83
C GLU A 30 -8.04 -3.35 -4.72
N GLY A 31 -8.93 -3.80 -5.62
CA GLY A 31 -9.43 -5.17 -5.65
C GLY A 31 -8.30 -6.20 -5.79
N PRO A 32 -7.50 -6.16 -6.87
CA PRO A 32 -6.36 -7.06 -7.03
C PRO A 32 -5.38 -7.03 -5.86
N LEU A 33 -5.06 -5.85 -5.32
CA LEU A 33 -4.17 -5.73 -4.16
C LEU A 33 -4.75 -6.46 -2.93
N ARG A 34 -6.04 -6.26 -2.65
CA ARG A 34 -6.74 -6.91 -1.54
C ARG A 34 -6.84 -8.43 -1.71
N GLU A 35 -7.12 -8.90 -2.91
CA GLU A 35 -7.14 -10.34 -3.25
C GLU A 35 -5.78 -11.01 -3.03
N HIS A 36 -4.69 -10.27 -3.24
CA HIS A 36 -3.32 -10.71 -2.98
C HIS A 36 -2.82 -10.45 -1.55
N GLY A 37 -3.68 -9.92 -0.66
CA GLY A 37 -3.36 -9.68 0.75
C GLY A 37 -2.67 -8.35 1.05
N PHE A 38 -2.58 -7.44 0.09
CA PHE A 38 -2.08 -6.08 0.27
C PHE A 38 -3.23 -5.15 0.69
N LEU A 39 -3.48 -5.08 1.99
CA LEU A 39 -4.63 -4.37 2.59
C LEU A 39 -4.32 -2.92 2.97
N ASP A 40 -3.05 -2.60 3.20
CA ASP A 40 -2.61 -1.35 3.81
C ASP A 40 -1.16 -1.00 3.42
N TRP A 41 -0.66 0.11 3.96
CA TRP A 41 0.72 0.54 3.73
C TRP A 41 1.77 -0.44 4.26
N GLU A 42 1.50 -1.14 5.37
CA GLU A 42 2.45 -2.08 5.96
C GLU A 42 2.66 -3.29 5.05
N SER A 43 1.57 -3.91 4.61
CA SER A 43 1.59 -5.03 3.68
C SER A 43 2.12 -4.64 2.30
N VAL A 44 1.70 -3.50 1.73
CA VAL A 44 2.12 -3.09 0.37
C VAL A 44 3.59 -2.69 0.30
N THR A 45 4.23 -2.30 1.41
CA THR A 45 5.68 -2.00 1.37
C THR A 45 6.53 -3.21 1.02
N GLY A 46 6.03 -4.43 1.24
CA GLY A 46 6.67 -5.68 0.86
C GLY A 46 6.40 -6.15 -0.56
N ILE A 47 5.59 -5.43 -1.35
CA ILE A 47 5.21 -5.87 -2.70
C ILE A 47 6.40 -5.91 -3.65
N THR A 48 6.54 -7.00 -4.40
CA THR A 48 7.63 -7.15 -5.39
C THR A 48 7.20 -6.73 -6.80
N GLU A 49 8.17 -6.53 -7.68
CA GLU A 49 7.87 -6.30 -9.11
C GLU A 49 7.15 -7.49 -9.76
N SER A 50 7.48 -8.71 -9.33
CA SER A 50 6.81 -9.92 -9.80
C SER A 50 5.35 -9.98 -9.38
N ASP A 51 5.01 -9.52 -8.17
CA ASP A 51 3.61 -9.46 -7.71
C ASP A 51 2.81 -8.44 -8.51
N MET A 52 3.37 -7.24 -8.70
CA MET A 52 2.77 -6.23 -9.59
C MET A 52 2.59 -6.74 -11.02
N ALA A 53 3.52 -7.55 -11.52
CA ALA A 53 3.41 -8.16 -12.84
C ALA A 53 2.31 -9.21 -12.92
N LYS A 54 2.12 -10.03 -11.87
CA LYS A 54 1.02 -11.02 -11.79
C LYS A 54 -0.36 -10.36 -11.73
N MET A 55 -0.46 -9.16 -11.16
CA MET A 55 -1.69 -8.37 -11.09
C MET A 55 -1.88 -7.43 -12.31
N ASP A 56 -1.15 -7.66 -13.40
CA ASP A 56 -1.24 -6.86 -14.64
C ASP A 56 -1.06 -5.34 -14.44
N PHE A 57 -0.26 -4.92 -13.45
CA PHE A 57 0.09 -3.52 -13.33
C PHE A 57 0.82 -3.05 -14.58
N ARG A 58 0.38 -1.94 -15.15
CA ARG A 58 1.10 -1.28 -16.26
C ARG A 58 2.39 -0.66 -15.71
N LEU A 59 3.44 -0.60 -16.53
CA LEU A 59 4.74 -0.06 -16.10
C LEU A 59 4.65 1.37 -15.49
N GLY A 60 3.79 2.22 -16.05
CA GLY A 60 3.54 3.57 -15.52
C GLY A 60 2.92 3.54 -14.12
N ASP A 61 2.00 2.61 -13.87
CA ASP A 61 1.29 2.46 -12.61
C ASP A 61 2.19 1.83 -11.53
N ARG A 62 3.02 0.85 -11.91
CA ARG A 62 4.08 0.32 -11.03
C ARG A 62 4.97 1.45 -10.52
N ARG A 63 5.41 2.34 -11.41
CA ARG A 63 6.25 3.49 -11.04
C ARG A 63 5.53 4.47 -10.11
N LYS A 64 4.22 4.68 -10.27
CA LYS A 64 3.44 5.50 -9.33
C LYS A 64 3.37 4.86 -7.94
N LEU A 65 3.00 3.58 -7.88
CA LEU A 65 2.92 2.83 -6.62
C LEU A 65 4.27 2.81 -5.89
N GLN A 66 5.36 2.49 -6.60
CA GLN A 66 6.71 2.48 -6.05
C GLN A 66 7.16 3.86 -5.53
N ARG A 67 6.79 4.96 -6.20
CA ARG A 67 7.06 6.32 -5.69
C ARG A 67 6.30 6.60 -4.40
N MET A 68 5.05 6.17 -4.30
CA MET A 68 4.25 6.35 -3.08
C MET A 68 4.80 5.52 -1.92
N ILE A 69 5.12 4.24 -2.17
CA ILE A 69 5.78 3.37 -1.17
C ILE A 69 7.06 4.02 -0.68
N ARG A 70 7.93 4.48 -1.59
CA ARG A 70 9.17 5.17 -1.21
C ARG A 70 8.91 6.41 -0.36
N LYS A 71 7.88 7.21 -0.67
CA LYS A 71 7.50 8.39 0.12
C LYS A 71 7.05 7.97 1.52
N TYR A 72 6.17 6.97 1.62
CA TYR A 72 5.67 6.43 2.89
C TYR A 72 6.82 5.90 3.74
N THR A 73 7.67 5.02 3.19
CA THR A 73 8.83 4.46 3.88
C THR A 73 9.80 5.56 4.34
N THR A 74 10.05 6.58 3.52
CA THR A 74 10.94 7.70 3.91
C THR A 74 10.40 8.51 5.09
N LEU A 75 9.08 8.66 5.20
CA LEU A 75 8.42 9.38 6.28
C LEU A 75 8.32 8.54 7.56
N ASN A 76 8.13 7.24 7.42
CA ASN A 76 7.84 6.33 8.54
C ASN A 76 9.06 5.59 9.09
N THR A 77 10.18 5.59 8.36
CA THR A 77 11.43 4.97 8.83
C THR A 77 12.21 5.97 9.71
N PRO A 78 12.56 5.63 10.96
CA PRO A 78 13.50 6.42 11.72
C PRO A 78 14.86 6.38 11.00
N LYS A 79 15.31 7.52 10.50
CA LYS A 79 16.65 7.67 9.93
C LYS A 79 17.69 7.37 11.00
N VAL A 80 18.17 6.13 11.09
CA VAL A 80 19.43 5.82 11.76
C VAL A 80 20.53 6.40 10.88
N ARG A 81 20.88 7.66 11.15
CA ARG A 81 22.13 8.24 10.68
C ARG A 81 23.24 7.66 11.55
N ILE A 82 24.01 6.75 10.98
CA ILE A 82 25.33 6.34 11.49
C ILE A 82 26.33 7.39 11.02
#